data_AF-A0A938QZQ1-F1
#
_entry.id   AF-A0A938QZQ1-F1
#
_cell.length_a   1.000
_cell.length_b   1.000
_cell.length_c   1.000
_cell.angle_alpha   90.00
_cell.angle_beta   90.00
_cell.angle_gamma   90.00
#
_symmetry.space_group_name_H-M   'P 1'
#
loop_
_entity.id
_entity.type
_entity.pdbx_description
1 polymer ?
#
loop_
_entity_poly.entity_id
_entity_poly.type
_entity_poly.pdbx_seq_one_letter_code
_entity_poly.pdbx_strand_id
1 'polypeptide(L)'
;MRCHAPALTVLALASAGSAVAYDGAYKTSPGASFAPGSVVRFALDPTGSADLPDDDAEGDALRSSFRAWACVPGTSLRFEELEQPGVAELSLDDEINTLFWDEDGTLCGMGPGTLGITVGDVAGQNRAQADICFNGLHHQWGIRQNTDVQSIALHEIGHFIGLDHPCDGESPAETNCNGSDRSLMTP
;
A
#
# COMPACT_ATOMS: atom_id res chain seq x y z
N MET A 1 1.49 -9.30 12.81
CA MET A 1 0.30 -9.99 12.23
C MET A 1 0.69 -11.39 11.74
N ARG A 2 -0.16 -12.42 11.85
CA ARG A 2 0.15 -13.79 11.39
C ARG A 2 -0.47 -14.06 10.02
N CYS A 3 0.32 -14.44 9.02
CA CYS A 3 -0.19 -14.93 7.73
C CYS A 3 -1.01 -16.20 7.96
N HIS A 4 -2.34 -16.13 7.87
CA HIS A 4 -3.17 -17.32 7.87
C HIS A 4 -3.31 -17.77 6.41
N ALA A 5 -2.75 -18.93 6.09
CA ALA A 5 -3.17 -19.64 4.89
C ALA A 5 -4.61 -20.14 5.13
N PRO A 6 -5.56 -19.98 4.19
CA PRO A 6 -6.81 -20.69 4.29
C PRO A 6 -6.50 -22.20 4.33
N ALA A 7 -7.00 -22.90 5.35
CA ALA A 7 -6.80 -24.34 5.50
C ALA A 7 -7.54 -25.08 4.37
N LEU A 8 -6.84 -25.33 3.27
CA LEU A 8 -7.24 -26.27 2.24
C LEU A 8 -6.41 -27.54 2.43
N THR A 9 -7.03 -28.62 2.90
CA THR A 9 -6.40 -29.95 2.92
C THR A 9 -6.25 -30.42 1.47
N VAL A 10 -5.09 -30.19 0.87
CA VAL A 10 -4.74 -30.72 -0.46
C VAL A 10 -3.90 -31.98 -0.27
N LEU A 11 -4.41 -33.09 -0.77
CA LEU A 11 -3.68 -34.34 -0.93
C LEU A 11 -2.55 -34.10 -1.95
N ALA A 12 -1.30 -34.12 -1.51
CA ALA A 12 -0.14 -33.83 -2.35
C ALA A 12 0.09 -34.95 -3.37
N LEU A 13 -0.17 -34.68 -4.66
CA LEU A 13 0.55 -35.32 -5.76
C LEU A 13 1.78 -34.47 -6.06
N ALA A 14 2.96 -35.02 -5.79
CA ALA A 14 4.23 -34.39 -6.13
C ALA A 14 4.46 -34.44 -7.65
N SER A 15 3.99 -33.43 -8.37
CA SER A 15 4.56 -33.06 -9.66
C SER A 15 5.67 -32.04 -9.40
N ALA A 16 6.91 -32.41 -9.72
CA ALA A 16 8.03 -31.48 -9.80
C ALA A 16 7.80 -30.52 -10.99
N GLY A 17 6.88 -29.57 -10.82
CA GLY A 17 6.84 -28.37 -11.61
C GLY A 17 7.99 -27.50 -11.14
N SER A 18 8.85 -27.09 -12.06
CA SER A 18 9.81 -26.02 -11.80
C SER A 18 9.05 -24.89 -11.13
N ALA A 19 9.36 -24.60 -9.86
CA ALA A 19 8.96 -23.37 -9.24
C ALA A 19 9.67 -22.27 -10.03
N VAL A 20 8.99 -21.77 -11.08
CA VAL A 20 9.33 -20.47 -11.63
C VAL A 20 9.00 -19.54 -10.46
N ALA A 21 10.01 -19.13 -9.73
CA ALA A 21 9.85 -17.98 -8.85
C ALA A 21 9.21 -16.93 -9.73
N TYR A 22 8.01 -16.48 -9.36
CA TYR A 22 7.45 -15.29 -9.96
C TYR A 22 8.51 -14.22 -9.73
N ASP A 23 9.27 -13.90 -10.78
CA ASP A 23 10.27 -12.83 -10.78
C ASP A 23 9.47 -11.54 -10.79
N GLY A 24 8.82 -11.31 -9.65
CA GLY A 24 7.80 -10.32 -9.46
C GLY A 24 8.44 -8.97 -9.33
N ALA A 25 9.12 -8.52 -10.37
CA ALA A 25 9.04 -7.16 -10.85
C ALA A 25 9.06 -6.05 -9.78
N TYR A 26 9.87 -6.18 -8.73
CA TYR A 26 10.03 -5.14 -7.71
C TYR A 26 11.14 -4.20 -8.19
N LYS A 27 10.77 -3.06 -8.74
CA LYS A 27 11.73 -1.97 -8.82
C LYS A 27 11.35 -0.93 -7.79
N THR A 28 12.28 -0.72 -6.87
CA THR A 28 12.16 0.35 -5.90
C THR A 28 12.88 1.58 -6.43
N SER A 29 12.26 2.75 -6.28
CA SER A 29 12.97 4.01 -6.45
C SER A 29 14.17 4.07 -5.49
N PRO A 30 15.35 4.57 -5.91
CA PRO A 30 16.51 4.68 -5.01
C PRO A 30 16.15 5.46 -3.74
N GLY A 31 16.42 4.87 -2.57
CA GLY A 31 16.09 5.48 -1.27
C GLY A 31 14.61 5.42 -0.88
N ALA A 32 13.72 4.88 -1.73
CA ALA A 32 12.28 4.79 -1.45
C ALA A 32 11.86 3.53 -0.69
N SER A 33 12.78 2.57 -0.48
CA SER A 33 12.50 1.35 0.28
C SER A 33 12.95 1.46 1.72
N PHE A 34 12.17 0.90 2.65
CA PHE A 34 12.57 0.79 4.04
C PHE A 34 13.75 -0.17 4.20
N ALA A 35 14.57 0.05 5.24
CA ALA A 35 15.75 -0.75 5.50
C ALA A 35 15.41 -2.26 5.61
N PRO A 36 16.14 -3.16 4.93
CA PRO A 36 15.84 -4.58 4.97
C PRO A 36 15.79 -5.16 6.38
N GLY A 37 14.70 -5.87 6.70
CA GLY A 37 14.50 -6.51 8.00
C GLY A 37 14.02 -5.59 9.11
N SER A 38 13.76 -4.30 8.82
CA SER A 38 13.06 -3.42 9.76
C SER A 38 11.59 -3.83 9.92
N VAL A 39 11.02 -3.49 11.07
CA VAL A 39 9.56 -3.46 11.24
C VAL A 39 9.10 -2.08 10.84
N VAL A 40 8.29 -1.99 9.80
CA VAL A 40 7.70 -0.74 9.33
C VAL A 40 6.45 -0.48 10.14
N ARG A 41 6.45 0.62 10.88
CA ARG A 41 5.32 0.99 11.75
C ARG A 41 4.39 1.94 11.03
N PHE A 42 3.08 1.79 11.19
CA PHE A 42 2.10 2.69 10.60
C PHE A 42 0.99 3.01 11.60
N ALA A 43 0.25 4.08 11.36
CA ALA A 43 -0.94 4.43 12.10
C ALA A 43 -2.09 4.72 11.14
N LEU A 44 -3.32 4.49 11.62
CA LEU A 44 -4.53 4.86 10.91
C LEU A 44 -5.09 6.12 11.57
N ASP A 45 -5.46 7.12 10.78
CA ASP A 45 -6.31 8.21 11.27
C ASP A 45 -7.67 7.62 11.65
N PRO A 46 -8.13 7.78 12.91
CA PRO A 46 -9.39 7.20 13.38
C PRO A 46 -10.63 7.87 12.76
N THR A 47 -10.49 8.99 12.06
CA THR A 47 -11.62 9.66 11.39
C THR A 47 -12.17 8.80 10.24
N GLY A 48 -11.29 8.12 9.50
CA GLY A 48 -11.65 7.29 8.35
C GLY A 48 -12.33 8.08 7.22
N SER A 49 -12.91 7.35 6.27
CA SER A 49 -13.67 7.93 5.16
C SER A 49 -15.06 8.39 5.59
N ALA A 50 -15.50 9.55 5.09
CA ALA A 50 -16.87 10.04 5.30
C ALA A 50 -17.96 9.18 4.60
N ASP A 51 -17.58 8.33 3.65
CA ASP A 51 -18.51 7.47 2.89
C ASP A 51 -18.83 6.14 3.57
N LEU A 52 -17.99 5.74 4.52
CA LEU A 52 -18.06 4.43 5.16
C LEU A 52 -18.70 4.55 6.55
N PRO A 53 -19.43 3.52 6.99
CA PRO A 53 -19.89 3.47 8.37
C PRO A 53 -18.70 3.43 9.32
N ASP A 54 -18.89 3.98 10.52
CA ASP A 54 -17.98 3.82 11.66
C ASP A 54 -18.09 2.38 12.20
N ASP A 55 -17.55 1.44 11.42
CA ASP A 55 -17.34 0.05 11.76
C ASP A 55 -15.91 -0.38 11.42
N ASP A 56 -15.51 -1.57 11.87
CA ASP A 56 -14.13 -2.04 11.70
C ASP A 56 -13.79 -2.43 10.24
N ALA A 57 -14.73 -2.37 9.28
CA ALA A 57 -14.50 -2.91 7.93
C ALA A 57 -13.45 -2.12 7.15
N GLU A 58 -13.41 -0.79 7.30
CA GLU A 58 -12.37 0.05 6.69
C GLU A 58 -10.99 -0.30 7.24
N GLY A 59 -10.84 -0.26 8.57
CA GLY A 59 -9.58 -0.61 9.23
C GLY A 59 -9.13 -2.03 8.89
N ASP A 60 -10.05 -2.99 8.80
CA ASP A 60 -9.76 -4.36 8.38
C ASP A 60 -9.28 -4.46 6.93
N ALA A 61 -9.82 -3.63 6.02
CA ALA A 61 -9.36 -3.54 4.64
C ALA A 61 -7.92 -3.00 4.57
N LEU A 62 -7.63 -1.87 5.24
CA LEU A 62 -6.29 -1.27 5.30
C LEU A 62 -5.26 -2.25 5.89
N ARG A 63 -5.57 -2.85 7.04
CA ARG A 63 -4.71 -3.86 7.70
C ARG A 63 -4.48 -5.08 6.82
N SER A 64 -5.48 -5.47 6.03
CA SER A 64 -5.36 -6.60 5.11
C SER A 64 -4.48 -6.29 3.91
N SER A 65 -4.45 -5.05 3.43
CA SER A 65 -3.54 -4.61 2.37
C SER A 65 -2.06 -4.64 2.82
N PHE A 66 -1.75 -4.17 4.04
CA PHE A 66 -0.41 -4.35 4.63
C PHE A 66 -0.03 -5.84 4.76
N ARG A 67 -1.00 -6.66 5.18
CA ARG A 67 -0.79 -8.11 5.33
C ARG A 67 -0.48 -8.78 4.00
N ALA A 68 -1.10 -8.35 2.89
CA ALA A 68 -0.85 -8.88 1.57
C ALA A 68 0.63 -8.75 1.20
N TRP A 69 1.22 -7.56 1.40
CA TRP A 69 2.64 -7.31 1.18
C TRP A 69 3.56 -8.11 2.11
N ALA A 70 3.22 -8.21 3.40
CA ALA A 70 4.01 -8.98 4.36
C ALA A 70 3.98 -10.50 4.13
N CYS A 71 2.98 -11.02 3.40
CA CYS A 71 2.81 -12.44 3.15
C CYS A 71 3.28 -12.88 1.74
N VAL A 72 3.87 -11.99 0.95
CA VAL A 72 4.51 -12.36 -0.32
C VAL A 72 5.66 -13.35 -0.05
N PRO A 73 5.69 -14.53 -0.69
CA PRO A 73 6.77 -15.49 -0.50
C PRO A 73 8.16 -14.88 -0.74
N GLY A 74 9.07 -15.08 0.19
CA GLY A 74 10.44 -14.54 0.11
C GLY A 74 10.62 -13.12 0.65
N THR A 75 9.55 -12.41 1.01
CA THR A 75 9.65 -11.06 1.59
C THR A 75 10.13 -11.08 3.05
N SER A 76 10.97 -10.10 3.40
CA SER A 76 11.33 -9.78 4.79
C SER A 76 10.47 -8.68 5.40
N LEU A 77 9.52 -8.10 4.65
CA LEU A 77 8.65 -7.02 5.11
C LEU A 77 7.84 -7.42 6.34
N ARG A 78 7.84 -6.57 7.35
CA ARG A 78 7.02 -6.72 8.57
C ARG A 78 6.37 -5.39 8.89
N PHE A 79 5.08 -5.42 9.18
CA PHE A 79 4.31 -4.25 9.57
C PHE A 79 3.77 -4.37 10.99
N GLU A 80 3.74 -3.25 11.68
CA GLU A 80 3.17 -3.09 13.02
C GLU A 80 2.32 -1.81 13.03
N GLU A 81 1.05 -1.95 13.40
CA GLU A 81 0.19 -0.79 13.63
C GLU A 81 0.51 -0.21 15.01
N LEU A 82 0.66 1.11 15.10
CA LEU A 82 0.91 1.83 16.33
C LEU A 82 -0.35 1.87 17.21
N GLU A 83 -0.17 1.88 18.52
CA GLU A 83 -1.27 2.15 19.46
C GLU A 83 -1.69 3.62 19.45
N GLN A 84 -0.77 4.51 19.06
CA GLN A 84 -1.06 5.91 18.83
C GLN A 84 -1.83 6.06 17.50
N PRO A 85 -2.99 6.75 17.49
CA PRO A 85 -3.71 7.03 16.26
C PRO A 85 -2.89 7.95 15.35
N GLY A 86 -3.10 7.79 14.04
CA GLY A 86 -2.55 8.69 13.04
C GLY A 86 -3.23 10.07 13.10
N VAL A 87 -2.65 11.03 12.40
CA VAL A 87 -3.21 12.37 12.21
C VAL A 87 -3.44 12.58 10.72
N ALA A 88 -4.59 13.15 10.35
CA ALA A 88 -4.87 13.55 8.97
C ALA A 88 -4.01 14.75 8.54
N GLU A 89 -2.74 14.50 8.25
CA GLU A 89 -1.75 15.48 7.85
C GLU A 89 -0.69 14.79 6.98
N LEU A 90 -0.25 15.45 5.89
CA LEU A 90 0.95 15.03 5.18
C LEU A 90 2.18 15.58 5.93
N SER A 91 2.85 14.73 6.69
CA SER A 91 4.04 15.07 7.47
C SER A 91 5.09 14.00 7.29
N LEU A 92 6.33 14.37 6.93
CA LEU A 92 7.46 13.44 6.85
C LEU A 92 8.45 13.59 8.00
N ASP A 93 8.08 14.39 9.02
CA ASP A 93 8.96 14.82 10.11
C ASP A 93 8.42 14.42 11.51
N ASP A 94 7.28 13.73 11.59
CA ASP A 94 6.64 13.34 12.86
C ASP A 94 6.93 11.90 13.32
N GLU A 95 7.74 11.16 12.56
CA GLU A 95 8.11 9.76 12.78
C GLU A 95 6.94 8.75 12.68
N ILE A 96 5.80 9.17 12.14
CA ILE A 96 4.59 8.36 12.00
C ILE A 96 4.25 8.20 10.51
N ASN A 97 4.16 6.96 10.05
CA ASN A 97 3.62 6.66 8.73
C ASN A 97 2.09 6.60 8.82
N THR A 98 1.39 7.61 8.36
CA THR A 98 -0.08 7.70 8.53
C THR A 98 -0.85 7.37 7.25
N LEU A 99 -1.97 6.66 7.40
CA LEU A 99 -3.00 6.51 6.39
C LEU A 99 -4.22 7.33 6.79
N PHE A 100 -4.69 8.22 5.92
CA PHE A 100 -5.81 9.11 6.21
C PHE A 100 -6.56 9.55 4.95
N TRP A 101 -7.72 10.18 5.15
CA TRP A 101 -8.58 10.70 4.08
C TRP A 101 -8.52 12.23 4.01
N ASP A 102 -8.37 12.74 2.80
CA ASP A 102 -8.54 14.17 2.47
C ASP A 102 -9.96 14.38 1.92
N GLU A 103 -10.88 14.63 2.84
CA GLU A 103 -12.32 14.77 2.57
C GLU A 103 -12.69 16.15 1.99
N ASP A 104 -11.83 17.16 2.14
CA ASP A 104 -12.08 18.53 1.67
C ASP A 104 -11.03 19.07 0.68
N GLY A 105 -10.01 18.26 0.36
CA GLY A 105 -8.97 18.58 -0.61
C GLY A 105 -7.89 19.51 -0.07
N THR A 106 -7.88 19.80 1.24
CA THR A 106 -6.96 20.75 1.87
C THR A 106 -5.66 20.12 2.35
N LEU A 107 -5.62 18.80 2.52
CA LEU A 107 -4.48 18.10 3.10
C LEU A 107 -3.45 17.68 2.03
N CYS A 108 -3.93 17.27 0.85
CA CYS A 108 -3.12 16.57 -0.15
C CYS A 108 -3.21 17.17 -1.56
N GLY A 109 -4.21 18.02 -1.83
CA GLY A 109 -4.31 18.77 -3.09
C GLY A 109 -4.58 17.90 -4.32
N MET A 110 -5.25 16.77 -4.14
CA MET A 110 -5.57 15.83 -5.23
C MET A 110 -6.70 16.33 -6.13
N GLY A 111 -6.59 16.07 -7.43
CA GLY A 111 -7.67 16.31 -8.40
C GLY A 111 -8.58 15.08 -8.58
N PRO A 112 -9.70 15.21 -9.34
CA PRO A 112 -10.69 14.14 -9.52
C PRO A 112 -10.19 12.93 -10.33
N GLY A 113 -8.97 12.98 -10.88
CA GLY A 113 -8.33 11.86 -11.56
C GLY A 113 -7.43 11.01 -10.65
N THR A 114 -7.33 11.35 -9.37
CA THR A 114 -6.39 10.75 -8.42
C THR A 114 -7.17 10.16 -7.25
N LEU A 115 -7.11 8.83 -7.08
CA LEU A 115 -7.80 8.12 -6.00
C LEU A 115 -7.06 8.22 -4.66
N GLY A 116 -5.73 8.22 -4.72
CA GLY A 116 -4.87 8.40 -3.57
C GLY A 116 -3.46 8.76 -4.01
N ILE A 117 -2.65 9.17 -3.05
CA ILE A 117 -1.22 9.35 -3.23
C ILE A 117 -0.47 8.79 -2.05
N THR A 118 0.76 8.37 -2.30
CA THR A 118 1.75 8.07 -1.28
C THR A 118 2.88 9.07 -1.37
N VAL A 119 3.15 9.77 -0.28
CA VAL A 119 4.24 10.72 -0.16
C VAL A 119 5.24 10.16 0.83
N GLY A 120 6.52 10.12 0.48
CA GLY A 120 7.53 9.64 1.41
C GLY A 120 8.88 10.25 1.15
N ASP A 121 9.76 10.13 2.14
CA ASP A 121 11.12 10.61 1.99
C ASP A 121 11.88 9.74 0.97
N VAL A 122 12.73 10.42 0.20
CA VAL A 122 13.65 9.81 -0.78
C VAL A 122 15.09 10.28 -0.53
N ALA A 123 15.32 10.91 0.63
CA ALA A 123 16.59 11.53 0.99
C ALA A 123 17.44 10.56 1.83
N GLY A 124 18.10 9.59 1.16
CA GLY A 124 18.99 8.67 1.86
C GLY A 124 19.20 7.36 1.12
N GLN A 125 19.70 6.37 1.86
CA GLN A 125 19.83 5.00 1.33
C GLN A 125 18.56 4.17 1.49
N ASN A 126 17.73 4.51 2.47
CA ASN A 126 16.46 3.87 2.77
C ASN A 126 15.46 4.94 3.19
N ARG A 127 14.18 4.65 2.98
CA ARG A 127 13.03 5.43 3.42
C ARG A 127 12.94 5.43 4.94
N ALA A 128 12.82 6.61 5.53
CA ALA A 128 12.51 6.80 6.94
C ALA A 128 11.00 6.84 7.16
N GLN A 129 10.25 7.52 6.28
CA GLN A 129 8.83 7.83 6.47
C GLN A 129 8.06 7.95 5.16
N ALA A 130 6.78 7.60 5.20
CA ALA A 130 5.80 7.85 4.17
C ALA A 130 4.38 7.90 4.73
N ASP A 131 3.55 8.75 4.13
CA ASP A 131 2.13 8.84 4.38
C ASP A 131 1.35 8.45 3.14
N ILE A 132 0.13 7.96 3.36
CA ILE A 132 -0.85 7.69 2.32
C ILE A 132 -2.06 8.55 2.57
N CYS A 133 -2.46 9.27 1.54
CA CYS A 133 -3.62 10.13 1.54
C CYS A 133 -4.63 9.66 0.50
N PHE A 134 -5.84 9.35 0.94
CA PHE A 134 -6.96 8.95 0.10
C PHE A 134 -7.83 10.16 -0.26
N ASN A 135 -8.27 10.26 -1.51
CA ASN A 135 -9.07 11.38 -1.99
C ASN A 135 -10.56 11.15 -1.65
N GLY A 136 -11.00 11.64 -0.50
CA GLY A 136 -12.41 11.61 -0.09
C GLY A 136 -13.26 12.67 -0.80
N LEU A 137 -12.67 13.82 -1.12
CA LEU A 137 -13.39 14.93 -1.76
C LEU A 137 -14.04 14.55 -3.11
N HIS A 138 -13.35 13.75 -3.94
CA HIS A 138 -13.77 13.51 -5.32
C HIS A 138 -14.33 12.10 -5.58
N HIS A 139 -14.14 11.16 -4.66
CA HIS A 139 -14.45 9.75 -4.90
C HIS A 139 -15.30 9.17 -3.79
N GLN A 140 -16.27 8.34 -4.19
CA GLN A 140 -17.10 7.62 -3.26
C GLN A 140 -16.47 6.27 -2.91
N TRP A 141 -16.08 6.09 -1.65
CA TRP A 141 -15.40 4.91 -1.16
C TRP A 141 -16.35 3.76 -0.82
N GLY A 142 -15.85 2.54 -0.89
CA GLY A 142 -16.61 1.33 -0.64
C GLY A 142 -15.74 0.15 -0.22
N ILE A 143 -16.37 -0.84 0.43
CA ILE A 143 -15.76 -2.14 0.69
C ILE A 143 -16.26 -3.14 -0.36
N ARG A 144 -15.37 -3.58 -1.25
CA ARG A 144 -15.63 -4.49 -2.38
C ARG A 144 -16.68 -3.97 -3.38
N GLN A 145 -16.83 -2.64 -3.43
CA GLN A 145 -17.76 -1.93 -4.30
C GLN A 145 -17.22 -0.53 -4.58
N ASN A 146 -17.74 0.14 -5.62
CA ASN A 146 -17.34 1.49 -6.01
C ASN A 146 -15.79 1.62 -6.11
N THR A 147 -15.23 2.70 -5.56
CA THR A 147 -13.79 2.80 -5.27
C THR A 147 -13.47 1.91 -4.06
N ASP A 148 -12.94 0.72 -4.33
CA ASP A 148 -12.65 -0.26 -3.28
C ASP A 148 -11.44 0.15 -2.44
N VAL A 149 -11.65 0.35 -1.13
CA VAL A 149 -10.58 0.73 -0.17
C VAL A 149 -9.42 -0.25 -0.22
N GLN A 150 -9.69 -1.56 -0.23
CA GLN A 150 -8.63 -2.56 -0.13
C GLN A 150 -7.73 -2.53 -1.38
N SER A 151 -8.32 -2.41 -2.57
CA SER A 151 -7.62 -2.33 -3.85
C SER A 151 -6.70 -1.11 -3.91
N ILE A 152 -7.22 0.09 -3.59
CA ILE A 152 -6.41 1.31 -3.65
C ILE A 152 -5.38 1.34 -2.53
N ALA A 153 -5.70 0.89 -1.31
CA ALA A 153 -4.72 0.77 -0.25
C ALA A 153 -3.61 -0.24 -0.60
N LEU A 154 -3.92 -1.34 -1.31
CA LEU A 154 -2.90 -2.29 -1.76
C LEU A 154 -1.90 -1.61 -2.70
N HIS A 155 -2.41 -0.81 -3.64
CA HIS A 155 -1.62 -0.03 -4.58
C HIS A 155 -0.76 1.02 -3.85
N GLU A 156 -1.36 1.86 -3.02
CA GLU A 156 -0.63 2.91 -2.29
C GLU A 156 0.41 2.32 -1.32
N ILE A 157 0.11 1.20 -0.66
CA ILE A 157 1.09 0.52 0.20
C ILE A 157 2.28 -0.02 -0.63
N GLY A 158 2.09 -0.31 -1.92
CA GLY A 158 3.19 -0.62 -2.81
C GLY A 158 4.14 0.57 -3.01
N HIS A 159 3.61 1.77 -3.25
CA HIS A 159 4.40 3.00 -3.29
C HIS A 159 5.06 3.31 -1.95
N PHE A 160 4.35 3.00 -0.86
CA PHE A 160 4.82 3.17 0.51
C PHE A 160 6.10 2.38 0.77
N ILE A 161 6.16 1.13 0.31
CA ILE A 161 7.37 0.28 0.38
C ILE A 161 8.37 0.52 -0.77
N GLY A 162 8.09 1.50 -1.62
CA GLY A 162 9.01 2.03 -2.62
C GLY A 162 8.81 1.53 -4.05
N LEU A 163 7.75 0.77 -4.35
CA LEU A 163 7.48 0.30 -5.71
C LEU A 163 6.99 1.44 -6.61
N ASP A 164 7.53 1.52 -7.82
CA ASP A 164 7.04 2.42 -8.87
C ASP A 164 5.85 1.79 -9.63
N HIS A 165 5.14 2.60 -10.42
CA HIS A 165 4.13 2.11 -11.37
C HIS A 165 4.74 1.14 -12.40
N PRO A 166 3.93 0.21 -12.96
CA PRO A 166 4.38 -0.60 -14.08
C PRO A 166 4.52 0.23 -15.37
N CYS A 167 5.26 -0.33 -16.31
CA CYS A 167 5.38 0.14 -17.68
C CYS A 167 4.14 -0.29 -18.47
N ASP A 168 3.15 0.57 -18.55
CA ASP A 168 1.99 0.41 -19.45
C ASP A 168 1.90 1.52 -20.52
N GLY A 169 2.82 2.48 -20.48
CA GLY A 169 2.87 3.60 -21.42
C GLY A 169 1.94 4.77 -21.04
N GLU A 170 1.22 4.70 -19.92
CA GLU A 170 0.36 5.79 -19.43
C GLU A 170 1.19 6.89 -18.72
N SER A 171 2.34 6.55 -18.14
CA SER A 171 3.31 7.51 -17.60
C SER A 171 4.63 7.50 -18.40
N PRO A 172 4.91 8.50 -19.26
CA PRO A 172 6.16 8.57 -20.03
C PRO A 172 7.41 8.83 -19.16
N ALA A 173 7.24 9.08 -17.85
CA ALA A 173 8.34 9.25 -16.91
C ALA A 173 8.96 7.89 -16.49
N GLU A 174 8.18 6.81 -16.48
CA GLU A 174 8.62 5.51 -16.01
C GLU A 174 9.26 4.71 -17.15
N THR A 175 10.56 4.96 -17.36
CA THR A 175 11.34 4.40 -18.48
C THR A 175 12.12 3.13 -18.13
N ASN A 176 12.01 2.66 -16.89
CA ASN A 176 12.72 1.48 -16.39
C ASN A 176 11.83 0.74 -15.39
N CYS A 177 10.73 0.15 -15.84
CA CYS A 177 9.73 -0.57 -15.04
C CYS A 177 9.34 -1.90 -15.72
N ASN A 178 8.50 -2.71 -15.06
CA ASN A 178 8.00 -3.98 -15.60
C ASN A 178 6.62 -3.79 -16.24
N GLY A 179 6.24 -4.61 -17.23
CA GLY A 179 4.91 -4.56 -17.85
C GLY A 179 3.75 -4.71 -16.85
N SER A 180 2.59 -4.09 -17.15
CA SER A 180 1.39 -4.13 -16.28
C SER A 180 0.83 -5.54 -16.07
N ASP A 181 1.06 -6.47 -16.99
CA ASP A 181 0.72 -7.89 -16.85
C ASP A 181 1.47 -8.60 -15.71
N ARG A 182 2.44 -7.92 -15.11
CA ARG A 182 3.33 -8.46 -14.06
C ARG A 182 3.28 -7.67 -12.76
N SER A 183 2.43 -6.66 -12.64
CA SER A 183 2.42 -5.76 -11.49
C SER A 183 1.05 -5.66 -10.83
N LEU A 184 1.03 -5.80 -9.50
CA LEU A 184 -0.11 -5.46 -8.65
C LEU A 184 -0.26 -3.94 -8.44
N MET A 185 0.66 -3.15 -9.00
CA MET A 185 0.67 -1.69 -8.98
C MET A 185 -0.07 -1.07 -10.18
N THR A 186 -0.96 -1.85 -10.80
CA THR A 186 -1.86 -1.33 -11.84
C THR A 186 -3.12 -0.84 -11.11
N PRO A 187 -3.50 0.45 -11.25
CA PRO A 187 -4.68 0.99 -10.57
C PRO A 187 -6.00 0.34 -11.00
#